data_AF-A0A0G0J5D8-F1
#
_entry.id   AF-A0A0G0J5D8-F1
#
_cell.length_a   1.000
_cell.length_b   1.000
_cell.length_c   1.000
_cell.angle_alpha   90.00
_cell.angle_beta   90.00
_cell.angle_gamma   90.00
#
_symmetry.space_group_name_H-M   'P 1'
#
loop_
_entity.id
_entity.type
_entity.pdbx_description
1 polymer ?
#
loop_
_entity_poly.entity_id
_entity_poly.type
_entity_poly.pdbx_seq_one_letter_code
_entity_poly.pdbx_strand_id
1 'polypeptide(L)'
;MLELSLSKEILTSFAGTLLALLSAGIVWLVKSAYEKHKSEVLALAKFERIFANNLTILKDNFDFLDKWIASLKNNRPYSIHFESYYINEEETYKISNLGLINRVLSINYMLRRTSLDFANIYKSYWEVIFKIDSIQDEARKEQNLKTYHENILTNLEQMKQGYEVIKSGVVDVVAYIRAVNKVRRHSLFGYISFLFVDVFPRVTKKSIEKEIILLKENIERKEKGIK
;
A
#
# COMPACT_ATOMS: atom_id res chain seq x y z
N MET A 1 -52.84 33.56 38.10
CA MET A 1 -51.93 34.16 37.09
C MET A 1 -50.46 33.88 37.38
N LEU A 2 -49.99 33.95 38.64
CA LEU A 2 -48.58 33.76 39.01
C LEU A 2 -48.00 32.35 38.75
N GLU A 3 -48.78 31.29 38.95
CA GLU A 3 -48.33 29.91 38.66
C GLU A 3 -48.16 29.64 37.16
N LEU A 4 -48.98 30.28 36.31
CA LEU A 4 -48.93 30.12 34.86
C LEU A 4 -47.71 30.82 34.25
N SER A 5 -47.26 31.94 34.85
CA SER A 5 -46.03 32.64 34.43
C SER A 5 -44.76 31.90 34.88
N LEU A 6 -44.76 31.37 36.11
CA LEU A 6 -43.64 30.56 36.64
C LEU A 6 -43.45 29.27 35.84
N SER A 7 -44.55 28.59 35.49
CA SER A 7 -44.54 27.42 34.61
C SER A 7 -43.97 27.72 33.23
N LYS A 8 -44.34 28.87 32.63
CA LYS A 8 -43.80 29.30 31.32
C LYS A 8 -42.31 29.63 31.37
N GLU A 9 -41.85 30.35 32.39
CA GLU A 9 -40.41 30.68 32.54
C GLU A 9 -39.54 29.44 32.69
N ILE A 10 -39.98 28.48 33.52
CA ILE A 10 -39.30 27.19 33.69
C ILE A 10 -39.27 26.41 32.37
N LEU A 11 -40.39 26.38 31.63
CA LEU A 11 -40.46 25.69 30.33
C LEU A 11 -39.56 26.35 29.28
N THR A 12 -39.48 27.68 29.24
CA THR A 12 -38.60 28.42 28.32
C THR A 12 -37.12 28.25 28.66
N SER A 13 -36.77 28.24 29.96
CA SER A 13 -35.40 27.99 30.42
C SER A 13 -34.96 26.56 30.12
N PHE A 14 -35.85 25.58 30.34
CA PHE A 14 -35.61 24.18 29.98
C PHE A 14 -35.46 23.99 28.46
N ALA A 15 -36.37 24.57 27.67
CA ALA A 15 -36.29 24.52 26.21
C ALA A 15 -35.01 25.19 25.68
N GLY A 16 -34.61 26.33 26.25
CA GLY A 16 -33.36 27.03 25.91
C GLY A 16 -32.12 26.20 26.25
N THR A 17 -32.10 25.55 27.41
CA THR A 17 -31.00 24.67 27.83
C THR A 17 -30.93 23.42 26.95
N LEU A 18 -32.07 22.81 26.60
CA LEU A 18 -32.15 21.68 25.69
C LEU A 18 -31.67 22.05 24.27
N LEU A 19 -32.09 23.21 23.75
CA LEU A 19 -31.61 23.75 22.47
C LEU A 19 -30.11 24.00 22.49
N ALA A 20 -29.56 24.53 23.58
CA ALA A 20 -28.12 24.74 23.74
C ALA A 20 -27.36 23.41 23.76
N LEU A 21 -27.86 22.40 24.48
CA LEU A 21 -27.27 21.06 24.51
C LEU A 21 -27.35 20.35 23.15
N LEU A 22 -28.48 20.44 22.45
CA LEU A 22 -28.64 19.90 21.09
C LEU A 22 -27.70 20.61 20.11
N SER A 23 -27.59 21.94 20.20
CA SER A 23 -26.67 22.73 19.37
C SER A 23 -25.21 22.35 19.64
N ALA A 24 -24.82 22.21 20.90
CA ALA A 24 -23.48 21.75 21.29
C ALA A 24 -23.21 20.31 20.80
N GLY A 25 -24.20 19.43 20.89
CA GLY A 25 -24.14 18.07 20.37
C GLY A 25 -23.96 18.02 18.85
N ILE A 26 -24.72 18.82 18.10
CA ILE A 26 -24.58 18.93 16.63
C ILE A 26 -23.20 19.47 16.26
N VAL A 27 -22.73 20.53 16.93
CA VAL A 27 -21.39 21.09 16.69
C VAL A 27 -20.30 20.06 16.98
N TRP A 28 -20.44 19.29 18.06
CA TRP A 28 -19.50 18.22 18.40
C TRP A 28 -19.50 17.10 17.36
N LEU A 29 -20.67 16.67 16.88
CA LEU A 29 -20.79 15.69 15.80
C LEU A 29 -20.12 16.17 14.50
N VAL A 30 -20.36 17.41 14.11
CA VAL A 30 -19.73 18.04 12.93
C VAL A 30 -18.22 18.09 13.09
N LYS A 31 -17.72 18.51 14.26
CA LYS A 31 -16.29 18.54 14.56
C LYS A 31 -15.67 17.15 14.50
N SER A 32 -16.30 16.16 15.13
CA SER A 32 -15.82 14.76 15.15
C SER A 32 -15.78 14.16 13.74
N ALA A 33 -16.83 14.39 12.93
CA ALA A 33 -16.87 13.96 11.54
C ALA A 33 -15.76 14.61 10.70
N TYR A 34 -15.49 15.90 10.90
CA TYR A 34 -14.41 16.61 10.23
C TYR A 34 -13.02 16.10 10.62
N GLU A 35 -12.77 15.86 11.91
CA GLU A 35 -11.50 15.31 12.39
C GLU A 35 -11.26 13.90 11.84
N LYS A 36 -12.31 13.06 11.81
CA LYS A 36 -12.26 11.74 11.17
C LYS A 36 -11.99 11.82 9.67
N HIS A 37 -12.63 12.74 8.97
CA HIS A 37 -12.38 12.97 7.55
C HIS A 37 -10.92 13.36 7.29
N LYS A 38 -10.40 14.32 8.07
CA LYS A 38 -9.02 14.79 7.96
C LYS A 38 -8.02 13.67 8.21
N SER A 39 -8.23 12.84 9.23
CA SER A 39 -7.34 11.72 9.54
C SER A 39 -7.36 10.65 8.45
N GLU A 40 -8.53 10.35 7.87
CA GLU A 40 -8.65 9.41 6.75
C GLU A 40 -7.93 9.93 5.49
N VAL A 41 -8.09 11.21 5.13
CA VAL A 41 -7.39 11.81 3.97
C VAL A 41 -5.88 11.79 4.15
N LEU A 42 -5.38 12.09 5.36
CA LEU A 42 -3.95 12.03 5.66
C LEU A 42 -3.41 10.59 5.58
N ALA A 43 -4.14 9.62 6.10
CA ALA A 43 -3.77 8.21 6.01
C ALA A 43 -3.71 7.75 4.54
N LEU A 44 -4.72 8.08 3.73
CA LEU A 44 -4.76 7.75 2.30
C LEU A 44 -3.55 8.34 1.55
N ALA A 45 -3.20 9.60 1.81
CA ALA A 45 -2.04 10.23 1.17
C ALA A 45 -0.72 9.56 1.56
N LYS A 46 -0.58 9.14 2.82
CA LYS A 46 0.62 8.43 3.28
C LYS A 46 0.70 7.03 2.67
N PHE A 47 -0.40 6.30 2.58
CA PHE A 47 -0.43 5.01 1.87
C PHE A 47 -0.09 5.15 0.39
N GLU A 48 -0.65 6.15 -0.30
CA GLU A 48 -0.32 6.40 -1.70
C GLU A 48 1.19 6.58 -1.88
N ARG A 49 1.82 7.39 -1.03
CA ARG A 49 3.27 7.63 -1.07
C ARG A 49 4.07 6.34 -0.81
N ILE A 50 3.68 5.57 0.19
CA ILE A 50 4.35 4.30 0.53
C ILE A 50 4.29 3.32 -0.63
N PHE A 51 3.10 3.10 -1.20
CA PHE A 51 2.95 2.16 -2.30
C PHE A 51 3.58 2.67 -3.60
N ALA A 52 3.58 3.99 -3.85
CA ALA A 52 4.33 4.58 -4.96
C ALA A 52 5.85 4.37 -4.81
N ASN A 53 6.40 4.52 -3.61
CA ASN A 53 7.81 4.21 -3.33
C ASN A 53 8.09 2.71 -3.51
N ASN A 54 7.20 1.85 -3.03
CA ASN A 54 7.34 0.40 -3.21
C ASN A 54 7.30 -0.01 -4.68
N LEU A 55 6.61 0.71 -5.57
CA LEU A 55 6.69 0.47 -7.02
C LEU A 55 8.10 0.73 -7.58
N THR A 56 8.76 1.78 -7.10
CA THR A 56 10.16 2.08 -7.49
C THR A 56 11.09 0.98 -6.98
N ILE A 57 11.00 0.63 -5.69
CA ILE A 57 11.81 -0.43 -5.08
C ILE A 57 11.59 -1.77 -5.78
N LEU A 58 10.34 -2.10 -6.11
CA LEU A 58 10.00 -3.30 -6.89
C LEU A 58 10.76 -3.31 -8.21
N LYS A 59 10.70 -2.21 -8.97
CA LYS A 59 11.38 -2.10 -10.26
C LYS A 59 12.88 -2.33 -10.11
N ASP A 60 13.53 -1.65 -9.17
CA ASP A 60 14.98 -1.75 -8.99
C ASP A 60 15.38 -3.17 -8.57
N ASN A 61 14.63 -3.79 -7.65
CA ASN A 61 14.84 -5.18 -7.23
C ASN A 61 14.64 -6.17 -8.40
N PHE A 62 13.70 -5.92 -9.30
CA PHE A 62 13.49 -6.75 -10.49
C PHE A 62 14.63 -6.62 -11.50
N ASP A 63 15.10 -5.40 -11.74
CA ASP A 63 16.26 -5.16 -12.60
C ASP A 63 17.51 -5.87 -12.04
N PHE A 64 17.65 -5.92 -10.71
CA PHE A 64 18.72 -6.70 -10.08
C PHE A 64 18.52 -8.21 -10.21
N LEU A 65 17.30 -8.71 -10.08
CA LEU A 65 16.99 -10.12 -10.29
C LEU A 65 17.34 -10.56 -11.71
N ASP A 66 17.02 -9.74 -12.71
CA ASP A 66 17.33 -10.02 -14.11
C ASP A 66 18.83 -10.07 -14.38
N LYS A 67 19.59 -9.13 -13.80
CA LYS A 67 21.05 -9.14 -13.86
C LYS A 67 21.65 -10.34 -13.14
N TRP A 68 21.05 -10.77 -12.03
CA TRP A 68 21.49 -11.95 -11.31
C TRP A 68 21.30 -13.22 -12.15
N ILE A 69 20.11 -13.42 -12.70
CA ILE A 69 19.81 -14.55 -13.60
C ILE A 69 20.77 -14.55 -14.79
N ALA A 70 21.01 -13.40 -15.42
CA ALA A 70 21.94 -13.29 -16.54
C ALA A 70 23.39 -13.63 -16.14
N SER A 71 23.83 -13.24 -14.95
CA SER A 71 25.18 -13.55 -14.44
C SER A 71 25.36 -15.05 -14.19
N LEU A 72 24.36 -15.69 -13.58
CA LEU A 72 24.37 -17.13 -13.32
C LEU A 72 24.39 -17.96 -14.61
N LYS A 73 23.69 -17.54 -15.66
CA LYS A 73 23.75 -18.17 -16.99
C LYS A 73 25.15 -18.15 -17.59
N ASN A 74 25.97 -17.18 -17.20
CA ASN A 74 27.38 -17.06 -17.60
C ASN A 74 28.35 -17.66 -16.56
N ASN A 75 27.84 -18.44 -15.59
CA ASN A 75 28.59 -19.00 -14.46
C ASN A 75 29.34 -17.96 -13.62
N ARG A 76 28.87 -16.72 -13.57
CA ARG A 76 29.50 -15.65 -12.80
C ARG A 76 28.76 -15.41 -11.48
N PRO A 77 29.49 -15.39 -10.34
CA PRO A 77 28.90 -14.94 -9.10
C PRO A 77 28.39 -13.50 -9.20
N TYR A 78 27.27 -13.20 -8.55
CA TYR A 78 26.63 -11.89 -8.61
C TYR A 78 26.35 -11.35 -7.20
N SER A 79 26.80 -10.12 -6.95
CA SER A 79 26.62 -9.43 -5.67
C SER A 79 25.78 -8.19 -5.87
N ILE A 80 24.74 -8.05 -5.06
CA ILE A 80 23.86 -6.88 -5.05
C ILE A 80 23.23 -6.71 -3.67
N HIS A 81 22.68 -5.52 -3.44
CA HIS A 81 21.84 -5.25 -2.31
C HIS A 81 20.39 -5.07 -2.78
N PHE A 82 19.49 -5.97 -2.35
CA PHE A 82 18.07 -5.77 -2.54
C PHE A 82 17.56 -4.74 -1.53
N GLU A 83 16.74 -3.80 -2.02
CA GLU A 83 16.09 -2.83 -1.15
C GLU A 83 14.86 -3.44 -0.46
N SER A 84 14.64 -3.03 0.78
CA SER A 84 13.50 -3.47 1.59
C SER A 84 12.27 -2.62 1.29
N TYR A 85 11.11 -3.28 1.18
CA TYR A 85 9.84 -2.58 1.00
C TYR A 85 9.38 -1.89 2.29
N TYR A 86 8.69 -0.76 2.13
CA TYR A 86 8.00 -0.09 3.23
C TYR A 86 6.69 -0.81 3.55
N ILE A 87 6.58 -1.34 4.77
CA ILE A 87 5.37 -2.01 5.29
C ILE A 87 4.71 -1.10 6.32
N ASN A 88 3.40 -0.87 6.21
CA ASN A 88 2.66 -0.01 7.14
C ASN A 88 1.36 -0.70 7.58
N GLU A 89 1.30 -1.12 8.84
CA GLU A 89 0.15 -1.81 9.44
C GLU A 89 -0.68 -0.86 10.33
N GLU A 90 -0.06 0.11 11.01
CA GLU A 90 -0.70 0.95 12.03
C GLU A 90 -1.76 1.91 11.48
N GLU A 91 -1.54 2.50 10.30
CA GLU A 91 -2.46 3.48 9.73
C GLU A 91 -3.64 2.87 9.01
N THR A 92 -3.62 1.54 8.80
CA THR A 92 -4.66 0.82 8.07
C THR A 92 -6.01 0.94 8.77
N TYR A 93 -6.00 0.98 10.11
CA TYR A 93 -7.18 1.15 10.95
C TYR A 93 -7.80 2.56 10.90
N LYS A 94 -7.09 3.55 10.35
CA LYS A 94 -7.61 4.93 10.16
C LYS A 94 -8.40 5.08 8.86
N ILE A 95 -8.37 4.09 7.98
CA ILE A 95 -9.19 4.02 6.77
C ILE A 95 -10.53 3.35 7.12
N SER A 96 -11.64 3.87 6.62
CA SER A 96 -12.95 3.25 6.87
C SER A 96 -13.32 2.19 5.82
N ASN A 97 -12.76 2.26 4.61
CA ASN A 97 -13.04 1.31 3.53
C ASN A 97 -12.36 -0.06 3.75
N LEU A 98 -13.13 -1.05 4.20
CA LEU A 98 -12.67 -2.44 4.42
C LEU A 98 -12.09 -3.10 3.17
N GLY A 99 -12.64 -2.81 1.98
CA GLY A 99 -12.12 -3.35 0.72
C GLY A 99 -10.71 -2.85 0.40
N LEU A 100 -10.43 -1.58 0.70
CA LEU A 100 -9.10 -1.00 0.59
C LEU A 100 -8.17 -1.57 1.66
N ILE A 101 -8.63 -1.68 2.91
CA ILE A 101 -7.86 -2.28 4.02
C ILE A 101 -7.36 -3.68 3.64
N ASN A 102 -8.26 -4.55 3.17
CA ASN A 102 -7.92 -5.93 2.84
C ASN A 102 -6.87 -6.01 1.72
N ARG A 103 -6.95 -5.12 0.72
CA ARG A 103 -5.96 -5.04 -0.36
C ARG A 103 -4.61 -4.55 0.15
N VAL A 104 -4.59 -3.51 0.98
CA VAL A 104 -3.37 -2.98 1.60
C VAL A 104 -2.67 -4.07 2.44
N LEU A 105 -3.41 -4.77 3.30
CA LEU A 105 -2.88 -5.85 4.13
C LEU A 105 -2.33 -7.01 3.29
N SER A 106 -3.08 -7.43 2.27
CA SER A 106 -2.66 -8.52 1.37
C SER A 106 -1.36 -8.19 0.65
N ILE A 107 -1.24 -6.99 0.07
CA ILE A 107 -0.03 -6.58 -0.63
C ILE A 107 1.14 -6.36 0.33
N ASN A 108 0.91 -5.77 1.51
CA ASN A 108 1.94 -5.65 2.54
C ASN A 108 2.50 -7.02 2.94
N TYR A 109 1.63 -8.01 3.13
CA TYR A 109 2.05 -9.37 3.42
C TYR A 109 2.91 -9.95 2.29
N MET A 110 2.49 -9.80 1.03
CA MET A 110 3.26 -10.27 -0.12
C MET A 110 4.63 -9.59 -0.22
N LEU A 111 4.70 -8.26 -0.11
CA LEU A 111 5.95 -7.50 -0.11
C LEU A 111 6.89 -7.97 1.01
N ARG A 112 6.36 -8.15 2.22
CA ARG A 112 7.14 -8.65 3.36
C ARG A 112 7.68 -10.05 3.10
N ARG A 113 6.84 -10.95 2.56
CA ARG A 113 7.25 -12.31 2.24
C ARG A 113 8.36 -12.32 1.19
N THR A 114 8.19 -11.56 0.11
CA THR A 114 9.19 -11.46 -0.97
C THR A 114 10.51 -10.88 -0.47
N SER A 115 10.48 -9.86 0.39
CA SER A 115 11.71 -9.32 1.01
C SER A 115 12.46 -10.40 1.80
N LEU A 116 11.74 -11.19 2.61
CA LEU A 116 12.33 -12.31 3.36
C LEU A 116 12.89 -13.40 2.44
N ASP A 117 12.16 -13.75 1.38
CA ASP A 117 12.61 -14.76 0.41
C ASP A 117 13.90 -14.31 -0.30
N PHE A 118 13.99 -13.06 -0.73
CA PHE A 118 15.22 -12.49 -1.31
C PHE A 118 16.38 -12.52 -0.33
N ALA A 119 16.16 -12.07 0.91
CA ALA A 119 17.21 -12.04 1.93
C ALA A 119 17.75 -13.45 2.24
N ASN A 120 16.85 -14.44 2.36
CA ASN A 120 17.22 -15.82 2.64
C ASN A 120 17.99 -16.45 1.47
N ILE A 121 17.49 -16.30 0.24
CA ILE A 121 18.14 -16.86 -0.96
C ILE A 121 19.50 -16.22 -1.17
N TYR A 122 19.61 -14.89 -1.01
CA TYR A 122 20.89 -14.18 -1.13
C TYR A 122 21.91 -14.62 -0.08
N LYS A 123 21.47 -14.78 1.18
CA LYS A 123 22.33 -15.29 2.25
C LYS A 123 22.81 -16.70 1.95
N SER A 124 21.90 -17.62 1.64
CA SER A 124 22.26 -19.01 1.32
C SER A 124 23.15 -19.11 0.07
N TYR A 125 22.92 -18.24 -0.92
CA TYR A 125 23.76 -18.13 -2.10
C TYR A 125 25.22 -17.89 -1.75
N TRP A 126 25.50 -16.83 -1.01
CA TRP A 126 26.87 -16.51 -0.64
C TRP A 126 27.50 -17.55 0.29
N GLU A 127 26.75 -18.10 1.24
CA GLU A 127 27.24 -19.18 2.10
C GLU A 127 27.73 -20.40 1.29
N VAL A 128 27.03 -20.76 0.21
CA VAL A 128 27.44 -21.88 -0.67
C VAL A 128 28.61 -21.47 -1.57
N ILE A 129 28.57 -20.27 -2.15
CA ILE A 129 29.67 -19.76 -2.99
C ILE A 129 30.98 -19.74 -2.19
N PHE A 130 31.00 -19.24 -0.95
CA PHE A 130 32.21 -19.25 -0.12
C PHE A 130 32.71 -20.66 0.20
N LYS A 131 31.81 -21.63 0.40
CA LYS A 131 32.20 -23.04 0.58
C LYS A 131 32.84 -23.61 -0.68
N ILE A 132 32.27 -23.33 -1.85
CA ILE A 132 32.84 -23.77 -3.15
C ILE A 132 34.19 -23.10 -3.38
N ASP A 133 34.32 -21.82 -3.05
CA ASP A 133 35.56 -21.05 -3.24
C ASP A 133 36.71 -21.57 -2.36
N SER A 134 36.40 -22.17 -1.21
CA SER A 134 37.38 -22.79 -0.30
C SER A 134 37.96 -24.13 -0.79
N ILE A 135 37.44 -24.71 -1.89
CA ILE A 135 37.94 -25.96 -2.47
C ILE A 135 39.27 -25.68 -3.20
N GLN A 136 40.31 -26.47 -2.90
CA GLN A 136 41.64 -26.29 -3.51
C GLN A 136 41.74 -26.81 -4.96
N ASP A 137 40.90 -27.76 -5.34
CA ASP A 137 40.85 -28.30 -6.70
C ASP A 137 39.99 -27.41 -7.61
N GLU A 138 40.64 -26.71 -8.54
CA GLU A 138 40.00 -25.78 -9.47
C GLU A 138 38.99 -26.46 -10.41
N ALA A 139 39.26 -27.67 -10.90
CA ALA A 139 38.34 -28.36 -11.80
C ALA A 139 37.04 -28.74 -11.07
N ARG A 140 37.18 -29.21 -9.82
CA ARG A 140 36.04 -29.53 -8.96
C ARG A 140 35.27 -28.29 -8.53
N LYS A 141 35.98 -27.18 -8.27
CA LYS A 141 35.39 -25.89 -7.93
C LYS A 141 34.50 -25.38 -9.06
N GLU A 142 35.00 -25.38 -10.29
CA GLU A 142 34.24 -24.95 -11.47
C GLU A 142 32.99 -25.82 -11.70
N GLN A 143 33.13 -27.14 -11.60
CA GLN A 143 32.00 -28.07 -11.74
C GLN A 143 30.91 -27.85 -10.67
N ASN A 144 31.32 -27.68 -9.41
CA ASN A 144 30.40 -27.43 -8.30
C ASN A 144 29.70 -26.07 -8.45
N LEU A 145 30.42 -25.04 -8.87
CA LEU A 145 29.87 -23.71 -9.11
C LEU A 145 28.81 -23.74 -10.20
N LYS A 146 29.10 -24.39 -11.33
CA LYS A 146 28.16 -24.55 -12.44
C LYS A 146 26.89 -25.29 -12.00
N THR A 147 27.04 -26.42 -11.32
CA THR A 147 25.91 -27.21 -10.80
C THR A 147 25.05 -26.38 -9.84
N TYR A 148 25.68 -25.61 -8.96
CA TYR A 148 24.97 -24.76 -8.02
C TYR A 148 24.22 -23.62 -8.71
N HIS A 149 24.86 -22.97 -9.69
CA HIS A 149 24.25 -21.91 -10.49
C HIS A 149 23.02 -22.42 -11.27
N GLU A 150 23.09 -23.61 -11.87
CA GLU A 150 21.95 -24.25 -12.55
C GLU A 150 20.78 -24.48 -11.58
N ASN A 151 21.06 -24.95 -10.35
CA ASN A 151 20.04 -25.19 -9.34
C ASN A 151 19.37 -23.89 -8.85
N ILE A 152 20.15 -22.86 -8.54
CA ILE A 152 19.57 -21.61 -8.00
C ILE A 152 18.84 -20.79 -9.06
N LEU A 153 19.22 -20.94 -10.33
CA LEU A 153 18.56 -20.28 -11.44
C LEU A 153 17.06 -20.60 -11.49
N THR A 154 16.69 -21.85 -11.24
CA THR A 154 15.28 -22.29 -11.19
C THR A 154 14.50 -21.52 -10.12
N ASN A 155 15.09 -21.33 -8.93
CA ASN A 155 14.45 -20.60 -7.83
C ASN A 155 14.27 -19.12 -8.19
N LEU A 156 15.30 -18.49 -8.79
CA LEU A 156 15.24 -17.08 -9.19
C LEU A 156 14.23 -16.84 -10.31
N GLU A 157 14.11 -17.77 -11.27
CA GLU A 157 13.10 -17.69 -12.34
C GLU A 157 11.68 -17.86 -11.78
N GLN A 158 11.47 -18.70 -10.75
CA GLN A 158 10.18 -18.77 -10.03
C GLN A 158 9.85 -17.47 -9.29
N MET A 159 10.83 -16.86 -8.61
CA MET A 159 10.64 -15.55 -7.97
C MET A 159 10.27 -14.47 -8.97
N LYS A 160 10.88 -14.51 -10.17
CA LYS A 160 10.58 -13.58 -11.26
C LYS A 160 9.11 -13.67 -11.70
N GLN A 161 8.52 -14.85 -11.72
CA GLN A 161 7.11 -15.03 -12.04
C GLN A 161 6.19 -14.45 -10.95
N GLY A 162 6.54 -14.63 -9.68
CA GLY A 162 5.79 -14.07 -8.55
C GLY A 162 5.81 -12.54 -8.50
N TYR A 163 6.86 -11.92 -9.05
CA TYR A 163 7.03 -10.47 -9.05
C TYR A 163 5.93 -9.71 -9.79
N GLU A 164 5.52 -10.17 -10.98
CA GLU A 164 4.48 -9.48 -11.78
C GLU A 164 3.14 -9.40 -11.05
N VAL A 165 2.81 -10.45 -10.29
CA VAL A 165 1.60 -10.47 -9.45
C VAL A 165 1.68 -9.39 -8.38
N ILE A 166 2.84 -9.22 -7.73
CA ILE A 166 3.06 -8.20 -6.70
C ILE A 166 3.02 -6.80 -7.32
N LYS A 167 3.69 -6.58 -8.46
CA LYS A 167 3.69 -5.30 -9.19
C LYS A 167 2.25 -4.90 -9.54
N SER A 168 1.48 -5.82 -10.12
CA SER A 168 0.07 -5.56 -10.46
C SER A 168 -0.77 -5.24 -9.22
N GLY A 169 -0.56 -5.97 -8.12
CA GLY A 169 -1.25 -5.75 -6.86
C GLY A 169 -0.96 -4.39 -6.22
N VAL A 170 0.30 -3.93 -6.25
CA VAL A 170 0.66 -2.59 -5.77
C VAL A 170 0.02 -1.50 -6.64
N VAL A 171 0.04 -1.65 -7.97
CA VAL A 171 -0.64 -0.72 -8.90
C VAL A 171 -2.13 -0.63 -8.59
N ASP A 172 -2.79 -1.77 -8.39
CA ASP A 172 -4.21 -1.85 -8.03
C ASP A 172 -4.51 -1.11 -6.71
N VAL A 173 -3.66 -1.27 -5.70
CA VAL A 173 -3.80 -0.57 -4.41
C VAL A 173 -3.66 0.94 -4.60
N VAL A 174 -2.65 1.40 -5.34
CA VAL A 174 -2.46 2.85 -5.62
C VAL A 174 -3.67 3.41 -6.37
N ALA A 175 -4.17 2.71 -7.39
CA ALA A 175 -5.36 3.11 -8.14
C ALA A 175 -6.59 3.21 -7.22
N TYR A 176 -6.78 2.22 -6.35
CA TYR A 176 -7.87 2.21 -5.39
C TYR A 176 -7.77 3.39 -4.42
N ILE A 177 -6.59 3.64 -3.85
CA ILE A 177 -6.35 4.78 -2.94
C ILE A 177 -6.71 6.09 -3.64
N ARG A 178 -6.26 6.30 -4.88
CA ARG A 178 -6.57 7.50 -5.66
C ARG A 178 -8.05 7.67 -5.92
N ALA A 179 -8.74 6.59 -6.29
CA ALA A 179 -10.19 6.61 -6.49
C ALA A 179 -10.94 6.97 -5.19
N VAL A 180 -10.56 6.37 -4.05
CA VAL A 180 -11.14 6.70 -2.74
C VAL A 180 -10.87 8.16 -2.38
N ASN A 181 -9.63 8.62 -2.52
CA ASN A 181 -9.22 9.99 -2.20
C ASN A 181 -9.97 11.02 -3.06
N LYS A 182 -10.18 10.74 -4.35
CA LYS A 182 -10.94 11.62 -5.26
C LYS A 182 -12.39 11.80 -4.80
N VAL A 183 -13.07 10.72 -4.46
CA VAL A 183 -14.46 10.81 -3.96
C VAL A 183 -14.51 11.50 -2.58
N ARG A 184 -13.54 11.22 -1.70
CA ARG A 184 -13.42 11.89 -0.39
C ARG A 184 -13.21 13.40 -0.53
N ARG A 185 -12.36 13.87 -1.45
CA ARG A 185 -12.10 15.30 -1.69
C ARG A 185 -13.31 16.04 -2.29
N HIS A 186 -14.14 15.36 -3.08
CA HIS A 186 -15.34 15.96 -3.71
C HIS A 186 -16.57 15.90 -2.78
N SER A 187 -16.47 15.23 -1.62
CA SER A 187 -17.53 15.10 -0.62
C SER A 187 -17.59 16.26 0.39
N LEU A 188 -16.72 17.28 0.26
CA LEU A 188 -16.73 18.49 1.11
C LEU A 188 -18.01 19.34 1.00
N PHE A 189 -18.90 19.11 0.03
CA PHE A 189 -20.24 19.72 -0.05
C PHE A 189 -21.40 18.74 0.21
N GLY A 190 -21.12 17.52 0.69
CA GLY A 190 -22.13 16.60 1.24
C GLY A 190 -22.65 17.00 2.62
N TYR A 191 -22.17 18.10 3.21
CA TYR A 191 -22.42 18.53 4.59
C TYR A 191 -23.90 18.65 5.01
N ILE A 192 -24.84 18.75 4.07
CA ILE A 192 -26.30 18.79 4.35
C ILE A 192 -27.00 17.47 3.93
N SER A 193 -26.44 16.70 3.00
CA SER A 193 -26.93 15.32 2.73
C SER A 193 -26.52 14.31 3.80
N PHE A 194 -25.73 14.76 4.78
CA PHE A 194 -25.00 14.00 5.79
C PHE A 194 -25.87 13.26 6.82
N LEU A 195 -27.16 13.57 6.96
CA LEU A 195 -28.00 12.76 7.86
C LEU A 195 -28.30 11.36 7.31
N PHE A 196 -28.15 11.10 6.00
CA PHE A 196 -28.61 9.84 5.41
C PHE A 196 -27.67 9.15 4.38
N VAL A 197 -26.52 9.73 4.00
CA VAL A 197 -25.64 9.11 2.98
C VAL A 197 -24.15 9.01 3.39
N ASP A 198 -23.70 9.73 4.41
CA ASP A 198 -22.28 9.98 4.65
C ASP A 198 -21.57 9.03 5.64
N VAL A 199 -21.41 7.77 5.22
CA VAL A 199 -20.31 6.95 5.79
C VAL A 199 -19.43 6.29 4.72
N PHE A 200 -19.91 6.08 3.49
CA PHE A 200 -19.11 5.41 2.47
C PHE A 200 -19.26 6.02 1.06
N PRO A 201 -18.20 6.63 0.52
CA PRO A 201 -18.02 6.81 -0.91
C PRO A 201 -18.27 5.48 -1.63
N ARG A 202 -19.31 5.40 -2.47
CA ARG A 202 -19.45 4.26 -3.38
C ARG A 202 -18.42 4.42 -4.50
N VAL A 203 -17.22 3.87 -4.28
CA VAL A 203 -16.21 3.73 -5.34
C VAL A 203 -16.71 2.70 -6.35
N THR A 204 -16.84 3.10 -7.61
CA THR A 204 -17.26 2.18 -8.67
C THR A 204 -16.06 1.38 -9.20
N LYS A 205 -16.27 0.13 -9.62
CA LYS A 205 -15.21 -0.65 -10.30
C LYS A 205 -14.66 0.11 -11.51
N LYS A 206 -15.52 0.75 -12.30
CA LYS A 206 -15.16 1.59 -13.45
C LYS A 206 -14.20 2.73 -13.09
N SER A 207 -14.36 3.38 -11.93
CA SER A 207 -13.44 4.45 -11.52
C SER A 207 -12.05 3.92 -11.15
N ILE A 208 -11.97 2.72 -10.57
CA ILE A 208 -10.70 2.07 -10.25
C ILE A 208 -10.00 1.63 -11.55
N GLU A 209 -10.74 1.01 -12.47
CA GLU A 209 -10.21 0.57 -13.78
C GLU A 209 -9.61 1.73 -14.58
N LYS A 210 -10.28 2.90 -14.59
CA LYS A 210 -9.74 4.11 -15.22
C LYS A 210 -8.40 4.53 -14.61
N GLU A 211 -8.29 4.54 -13.29
CA GLU A 211 -7.04 4.88 -12.60
C GLU A 211 -5.94 3.82 -12.84
N ILE A 212 -6.29 2.53 -12.92
CA ILE A 212 -5.35 1.46 -13.28
C ILE A 212 -4.78 1.69 -14.68
N ILE A 213 -5.63 1.99 -15.67
CA ILE A 213 -5.19 2.24 -17.05
C ILE A 213 -4.24 3.44 -17.08
N LEU A 214 -4.61 4.56 -16.45
CA LEU A 214 -3.77 5.75 -16.38
C LEU A 214 -2.42 5.48 -15.69
N LEU A 215 -2.41 4.68 -14.62
CA LEU A 215 -1.19 4.30 -13.92
C LEU A 215 -0.29 3.42 -14.79
N LYS A 216 -0.86 2.40 -15.45
CA LYS A 216 -0.11 1.52 -16.36
C LYS A 216 0.51 2.30 -17.50
N GLU A 217 -0.25 3.19 -18.14
CA GLU A 217 0.26 4.06 -19.21
C GLU A 217 1.40 4.97 -18.71
N ASN A 218 1.26 5.54 -17.50
CA ASN A 218 2.29 6.40 -16.94
C ASN A 218 3.57 5.64 -16.57
N ILE A 219 3.43 4.40 -16.08
CA ILE A 219 4.57 3.50 -15.83
C ILE A 219 5.27 3.18 -17.15
N GLU A 220 4.53 2.78 -18.19
CA GLU A 220 5.10 2.48 -19.50
C GLU A 220 5.80 3.69 -20.14
N ARG A 221 5.20 4.88 -20.06
CA ARG A 221 5.82 6.13 -20.56
C ARG A 221 7.15 6.41 -19.85
N LYS A 222 7.18 6.28 -18.52
CA LYS A 222 8.40 6.43 -17.72
C LYS A 222 9.44 5.37 -18.01
N GLU A 223 9.04 4.12 -18.19
CA GLU A 223 9.94 3.00 -18.55
C GLU A 223 10.56 3.21 -19.94
N LYS A 224 9.81 3.79 -20.89
CA LYS A 224 10.29 4.13 -22.24
C LYS A 224 11.05 5.47 -22.34
N GLY A 225 11.19 6.20 -21.23
CA GLY A 225 11.85 7.52 -21.21
C GLY A 225 11.10 8.62 -21.98
N ILE A 226 9.81 8.41 -22.27
CA ILE A 226 8.97 9.36 -23.00
C ILE A 226 8.39 10.35 -21.97
N LYS A 227 8.73 11.63 -22.10
CA LYS A 227 8.19 12.73 -21.28
C LYS A 227 6.73 13.00 -21.62
#